data_AF-A0A7S2B4J5-F1
#
_entry.id   AF-A0A7S2B4J5-F1
#
_cell.length_a   1.000
_cell.length_b   1.000
_cell.length_c   1.000
_cell.angle_alpha   90.00
_cell.angle_beta   90.00
_cell.angle_gamma   90.00
#
_symmetry.space_group_name_H-M   'P 1'
#
loop_
_entity.id
_entity.type
_entity.pdbx_description
1 polymer ?
#
loop_
_entity_poly.entity_id
_entity_poly.type
_entity_poly.pdbx_seq_one_letter_code
_entity_poly.pdbx_strand_id
1 'polypeptide(L)'
;EYTRTGSPALAETYRDGPHPENASIEGLDRAGMALIARKDAAGFRKYLSREANTICGRHAILLLLETFQACSSSHSVDFIRYAQSSAMPGQPPPGIASVSYACACCNM
;
A
#
# COMPACT_ATOMS: atom_id res chain seq x y z
N GLU A 1 12.95 -14.85 -9.04
CA GLU A 1 12.80 -13.42 -9.39
C GLU A 1 11.34 -13.22 -9.72
N TYR A 2 10.52 -12.42 -9.01
CA TYR A 2 10.60 -11.02 -8.59
C TYR A 2 11.35 -10.74 -7.28
N THR A 3 12.32 -9.84 -7.34
CA THR A 3 13.06 -9.29 -6.19
C THR A 3 12.89 -7.78 -6.17
N ARG A 4 12.43 -7.24 -5.03
CA ARG A 4 13.15 -6.20 -4.27
C ARG A 4 12.42 -5.93 -2.94
N THR A 5 13.05 -6.44 -1.88
CA THR A 5 12.90 -6.08 -0.45
C THR A 5 11.50 -6.19 0.16
N GLY A 6 10.91 -7.38 0.10
CA GLY A 6 9.88 -7.83 1.06
C GLY A 6 10.26 -9.22 1.54
N SER A 7 10.18 -9.47 2.84
CA SER A 7 10.56 -10.76 3.45
C SER A 7 9.84 -11.94 2.75
N PRO A 8 10.53 -13.07 2.48
CA PRO A 8 9.96 -14.25 1.81
C PRO A 8 8.65 -14.76 2.43
N ALA A 9 8.44 -14.52 3.73
CA ALA A 9 7.21 -14.90 4.43
C ALA A 9 5.95 -14.19 3.90
N LEU A 10 6.08 -13.07 3.19
CA LEU A 10 4.96 -12.36 2.56
C LEU A 10 4.65 -12.86 1.14
N ALA A 11 5.53 -13.65 0.54
CA ALA A 11 5.31 -14.22 -0.79
C ALA A 11 4.34 -15.43 -0.74
N GLU A 12 4.24 -16.11 0.40
CA GLU A 12 3.37 -17.28 0.57
C GLU A 12 1.87 -16.95 0.60
N THR A 13 1.48 -15.68 0.76
CA THR A 13 0.07 -15.27 0.64
C THR A 13 -0.37 -15.14 -0.83
N TYR A 14 0.54 -15.35 -1.79
CA TYR A 14 0.24 -15.37 -3.22
C TYR A 14 0.13 -16.82 -3.70
N ARG A 15 -1.08 -17.38 -3.63
CA ARG A 15 -1.40 -18.61 -4.35
C ARG A 15 -2.48 -18.35 -5.39
N ASP A 16 -2.14 -18.70 -6.62
CA ASP A 16 -3.04 -18.78 -7.76
C ASP A 16 -4.28 -19.61 -7.39
N GLY A 17 -5.44 -18.96 -7.43
CA GLY A 17 -6.76 -19.47 -7.08
C GLY A 17 -7.81 -18.38 -7.38
N PRO A 18 -9.13 -18.71 -7.40
CA PRO A 18 -10.16 -17.72 -7.71
C PRO A 18 -9.99 -16.54 -6.74
N HIS A 19 -10.01 -15.32 -7.29
CA HIS A 19 -9.49 -14.11 -6.66
C HIS A 19 -9.76 -14.07 -5.15
N PRO A 20 -8.73 -13.93 -4.30
CA PRO A 20 -8.93 -13.97 -2.86
C PRO A 20 -9.98 -12.95 -2.44
N GLU A 21 -10.77 -13.31 -1.42
CA GLU A 21 -11.55 -12.34 -0.65
C GLU A 21 -10.63 -11.13 -0.35
N ASN A 22 -11.01 -9.94 -0.83
CA ASN A 22 -10.29 -8.65 -0.83
C ASN A 22 -9.36 -8.32 -2.00
N ALA A 23 -9.22 -9.14 -3.04
CA ALA A 23 -8.22 -8.92 -4.09
C ALA A 23 -8.25 -7.51 -4.71
N SER A 24 -9.45 -6.90 -4.85
CA SER A 24 -9.61 -5.55 -5.38
C SER A 24 -9.14 -4.45 -4.40
N ILE A 25 -9.54 -4.52 -3.12
CA ILE A 25 -9.13 -3.55 -2.10
C ILE A 25 -7.63 -3.66 -1.83
N GLU A 26 -7.15 -4.88 -1.60
CA GLU A 26 -5.74 -5.13 -1.31
C GLU A 26 -4.83 -4.78 -2.50
N GLY A 27 -5.24 -5.12 -3.72
CA GLY A 27 -4.52 -4.73 -4.93
C GLY A 27 -4.41 -3.21 -5.05
N LEU A 28 -5.51 -2.49 -4.79
CA LEU A 28 -5.54 -1.05 -4.82
C LEU A 28 -4.61 -0.43 -3.76
N ASP A 29 -4.67 -0.91 -2.52
CA ASP A 29 -3.83 -0.40 -1.43
C ASP A 29 -2.35 -0.67 -1.67
N ARG A 30 -2.01 -1.88 -2.12
CA ARG A 30 -0.63 -2.26 -2.40
C ARG A 30 -0.01 -1.44 -3.53
N ALA A 31 -0.79 -1.02 -4.52
CA ALA A 31 -0.32 -0.10 -5.55
C ALA A 31 0.10 1.26 -4.96
N GLY A 32 -0.67 1.78 -4.00
CA GLY A 32 -0.32 2.98 -3.23
C GLY A 32 0.92 2.76 -2.35
N MET A 33 0.95 1.66 -1.59
CA MET A 33 2.07 1.29 -0.72
C MET A 33 3.39 1.16 -1.51
N ALA A 34 3.36 0.58 -2.71
CA ALA A 34 4.55 0.44 -3.55
C ALA A 34 5.13 1.79 -3.98
N LEU A 35 4.29 2.79 -4.25
CA LEU A 35 4.75 4.16 -4.55
C LEU A 35 5.37 4.82 -3.32
N ILE A 36 4.77 4.61 -2.14
CA ILE A 36 5.28 5.11 -0.86
C ILE A 36 6.65 4.48 -0.55
N ALA A 37 6.80 3.16 -0.68
CA ALA A 37 8.05 2.44 -0.42
C ALA A 37 9.21 2.91 -1.33
N ARG A 38 8.89 3.21 -2.60
CA ARG A 38 9.82 3.79 -3.57
C ARG A 38 10.11 5.28 -3.35
N LYS A 39 9.43 5.93 -2.41
CA LYS A 39 9.49 7.36 -2.14
C LYS A 39 9.11 8.23 -3.35
N ASP A 40 8.18 7.73 -4.16
CA ASP A 40 7.75 8.35 -5.41
C ASP A 40 6.55 9.29 -5.18
N ALA A 41 6.84 10.55 -4.79
CA ALA A 41 5.82 11.56 -4.51
C ALA A 41 4.95 11.87 -5.76
N ALA A 42 5.59 12.02 -6.93
CA ALA A 42 4.91 12.32 -8.18
C ALA A 42 3.98 11.17 -8.62
N GLY A 43 4.48 9.94 -8.56
CA GLY A 43 3.68 8.75 -8.84
C GLY A 43 2.55 8.57 -7.85
N PHE A 44 2.77 8.82 -6.55
CA PHE A 44 1.71 8.76 -5.53
C PHE A 44 0.63 9.82 -5.77
N ARG A 45 1.00 11.04 -6.18
CA ARG A 45 0.03 12.08 -6.56
C ARG A 45 -0.83 11.65 -7.74
N LYS A 46 -0.21 11.11 -8.79
CA LYS A 46 -0.92 10.60 -9.98
C LYS A 46 -1.83 9.44 -9.64
N TYR A 47 -1.40 8.55 -8.74
CA TYR A 47 -2.21 7.44 -8.23
C TYR A 47 -3.47 7.93 -7.50
N LEU A 48 -3.35 8.89 -6.58
CA LEU A 48 -4.49 9.43 -5.84
C LEU A 48 -5.53 10.06 -6.78
N SER A 49 -5.09 10.76 -7.82
CA SER A 49 -5.98 11.35 -8.83
C SER A 49 -6.67 10.31 -9.71
N ARG A 50 -5.99 9.20 -10.03
CA ARG A 50 -6.51 8.17 -10.94
C ARG A 50 -7.46 7.21 -10.24
N GLU A 51 -7.07 6.71 -9.07
CA GLU A 51 -7.75 5.59 -8.41
C GLU A 51 -8.78 6.02 -7.35
N ALA A 52 -8.76 7.30 -6.95
CA ALA A 52 -9.63 7.84 -5.90
C ALA A 52 -9.64 7.02 -4.58
N ASN A 53 -8.56 6.29 -4.27
CA ASN A 53 -8.44 5.53 -3.04
C ASN A 53 -8.61 6.47 -1.81
N THR A 54 -9.43 6.05 -0.84
CA THR A 54 -9.90 6.85 0.31
C THR A 54 -8.91 6.88 1.47
N ILE A 55 -7.62 7.07 1.17
CA ILE A 55 -6.56 7.14 2.16
C ILE A 55 -6.70 8.43 3.00
N CYS A 56 -7.02 8.29 4.28
CA CYS A 56 -7.25 9.41 5.20
C CYS A 56 -5.98 10.25 5.46
N GLY A 57 -4.79 9.64 5.41
CA GLY A 57 -3.50 10.30 5.62
C GLY A 57 -2.78 10.79 4.35
N ARG A 58 -3.45 10.81 3.18
CA ARG A 58 -2.78 11.01 1.88
C ARG A 58 -1.92 12.28 1.77
N HIS A 59 -2.34 13.38 2.40
CA HIS A 59 -1.58 14.64 2.37
C HIS A 59 -0.33 14.59 3.26
N ALA A 60 -0.43 13.98 4.44
CA ALA A 60 0.71 13.79 5.34
C ALA A 60 1.74 12.84 4.72
N ILE A 61 1.26 11.77 4.05
CA ILE A 61 2.13 10.86 3.29
C ILE A 61 2.83 11.62 2.16
N LEU A 62 2.12 12.42 1.36
CA LEU A 62 2.74 13.24 0.31
C LEU A 62 3.81 14.17 0.89
N LEU A 63 3.53 14.89 1.98
CA LEU A 63 4.49 15.76 2.63
C LEU A 63 5.76 15.00 3.05
N LEU A 64 5.61 13.80 3.61
CA LEU A 64 6.73 12.93 3.97
C LEU A 64 7.56 12.53 2.74
N LEU A 65 6.91 12.15 1.63
CA LEU A 65 7.60 11.76 0.40
C LEU A 65 8.36 12.93 -0.23
N GLU A 66 7.77 14.12 -0.28
CA GLU A 66 8.44 15.35 -0.73
C GLU A 66 9.63 15.69 0.18
N THR A 67 9.49 15.48 1.49
CA THR A 67 10.58 15.66 2.45
C THR A 67 11.75 14.72 2.16
N PHE A 68 11.49 13.44 1.88
CA PHE A 68 12.54 12.50 1.50
C PHE A 68 13.28 12.89 0.22
N GLN A 69 12.62 13.56 -0.72
CA GLN A 69 13.26 14.06 -1.94
C GLN A 69 14.13 15.29 -1.70
N ALA A 70 13.76 16.12 -0.72
CA ALA A 70 14.53 17.30 -0.32
C ALA A 70 15.73 16.96 0.59
N CYS A 71 15.66 15.85 1.33
CA CYS A 71 16.74 15.41 2.23
C CYS A 71 17.81 14.62 1.49
N SER A 72 19.09 14.86 1.82
CA SER A 72 20.24 14.17 1.22
C SER A 72 20.60 12.85 1.91
N SER A 73 19.90 12.49 3.00
CA SER A 73 20.16 11.25 3.73
C SER A 73 19.62 10.02 2.99
N SER A 74 20.31 8.90 3.14
CA SER A 74 19.83 7.60 2.68
C SER A 74 18.69 7.16 3.60
N HIS A 75 17.56 6.72 3.03
CA HIS A 75 16.46 6.17 3.81
C HIS A 75 15.77 5.03 3.04
N SER A 76 15.30 4.01 3.74
CA SER A 76 14.35 3.02 3.21
C SER A 76 13.00 3.14 3.92
N VAL A 77 11.92 2.83 3.18
CA VAL A 77 10.57 2.76 3.74
C VAL A 77 10.06 1.35 3.52
N ASP A 78 9.95 0.59 4.60
CA ASP A 78 9.64 -0.83 4.57
C ASP A 78 8.29 -1.06 5.26
N PHE A 79 7.30 -1.53 4.50
CA PHE A 79 6.01 -1.92 5.07
C PHE A 79 6.17 -3.22 5.86
N ILE A 80 5.82 -3.17 7.14
CA ILE A 80 5.98 -4.30 8.07
C ILE A 80 4.67 -5.06 8.29
N ARG A 81 3.52 -4.43 8.07
CA ARG A 81 2.21 -5.06 8.23
C ARG A 81 1.15 -4.43 7.34
N TYR A 82 0.27 -5.29 6.86
CA TYR A 82 -0.99 -4.93 6.20
C TYR A 82 -2.12 -5.73 6.83
N ALA A 83 -3.27 -5.12 7.01
CA ALA A 83 -4.48 -5.77 7.51
C ALA A 83 -5.72 -5.03 7.01
N GLN A 84 -6.87 -5.69 7.06
CA GLN A 84 -8.17 -5.09 6.82
C GLN A 84 -9.10 -5.39 8.00
N SER A 85 -10.05 -4.49 8.29
CA SER A 85 -10.99 -4.67 9.39
C SER A 85 -11.89 -5.90 9.22
N SER A 86 -12.15 -6.29 7.97
CA SER A 86 -12.98 -7.44 7.60
C SER A 86 -12.53 -8.00 6.27
N ALA A 87 -12.72 -9.31 6.09
CA ALA A 87 -12.59 -9.94 4.78
C ALA A 87 -13.84 -9.66 3.93
N MET A 88 -13.63 -9.12 2.75
CA MET A 88 -14.63 -8.74 1.76
C MET A 88 -14.62 -9.76 0.62
N PRO A 89 -15.75 -10.41 0.33
CA PRO A 89 -15.85 -11.20 -0.88
C PRO A 89 -15.71 -10.29 -2.11
N GLY A 90 -15.33 -10.85 -3.26
CA GLY A 90 -15.17 -10.08 -4.50
C GLY A 90 -16.41 -9.29 -4.91
N GLN A 91 -17.60 -9.72 -4.49
CA GLN A 91 -18.86 -9.01 -4.63
C GLN A 91 -19.58 -8.94 -3.29
N PRO A 92 -19.32 -7.91 -2.47
CA PRO A 92 -19.94 -7.77 -1.15
C PRO A 92 -21.42 -7.35 -1.26
N PRO A 93 -22.29 -7.81 -0.35
CA PRO A 93 -23.65 -7.30 -0.25
C PRO A 93 -23.65 -5.80 0.10
N PRO A 94 -24.73 -5.07 -0.24
CA PRO A 94 -24.87 -3.67 0.13
C PRO A 94 -24.75 -3.46 1.64
N GLY A 95 -24.07 -2.38 2.04
CA GLY A 95 -23.92 -1.99 3.45
C GLY A 95 -22.75 -2.63 4.19
N ILE A 96 -22.00 -3.55 3.57
CA ILE A 96 -20.75 -4.06 4.15
C ILE A 96 -19.58 -3.16 3.74
N ALA A 97 -18.78 -2.75 4.72
CA ALA A 97 -17.58 -1.94 4.52
C ALA A 97 -16.38 -2.60 5.19
N SER A 98 -15.18 -2.30 4.67
CA SER A 98 -13.90 -2.66 5.26
C SER A 98 -12.96 -1.46 5.21
N VAL A 99 -12.08 -1.35 6.18
CA VAL A 99 -11.03 -0.33 6.26
C VAL A 99 -9.69 -1.02 6.31
N SER A 100 -8.76 -0.57 5.47
CA SER A 100 -7.40 -1.08 5.40
C SER A 100 -6.46 -0.35 6.35
N TYR A 101 -5.51 -1.09 6.90
CA TYR A 101 -4.46 -0.62 7.78
C TYR A 101 -3.11 -1.07 7.23
N ALA A 102 -2.18 -0.12 7.12
CA ALA A 102 -0.80 -0.39 6.71
C ALA A 102 0.16 0.27 7.69
N CYS A 103 1.23 -0.46 8.04
CA CYS A 103 2.29 0.03 8.91
C CYS A 103 3.63 -0.09 8.19
N ALA A 104 4.42 0.98 8.24
CA ALA A 104 5.76 1.02 7.67
C ALA A 104 6.76 1.59 8.67
N CYS A 105 8.01 1.16 8.55
CA CYS A 105 9.15 1.73 9.24
C CYS A 105 10.00 2.52 8.23
N CYS A 106 10.53 3.66 8.66
CA CYS A 106 11.56 4.39 7.94
C CYS A 106 12.91 4.09 8.59
N ASN A 107 13.83 3.49 7.84
CA ASN A 107 15.19 3.23 8.30
C ASN A 107 16.15 4.27 7.71
N MET A 108 17.09 4.75 8.52
CA MET A 108 18.11 5.74 8.17
C MET A 108 19.50 5.09 8.09
#